data_AF-A0A3B0K6T6-F1
#
_entry.id   AF-A0A3B0K6T6-F1
#
_cell.length_a   1.000
_cell.length_b   1.000
_cell.length_c   1.000
_cell.angle_alpha   90.00
_cell.angle_beta   90.00
_cell.angle_gamma   90.00
#
_symmetry.space_group_name_H-M   'P 1'
#
loop_
_entity.id
_entity.type
_entity.pdbx_description
1 polymer ?
#
loop_
_entity_poly.entity_id
_entity_poly.type
_entity_poly.pdbx_seq_one_letter_code
_entity_poly.pdbx_strand_id
1 'polypeptide(L)'
;MMKVILAIKSLHNKIRSWILELMPYFIMSYYGMDVLATLLKYRLVCTQKAVVLDVHDVFGYVYTTFDALLTAAAISLILVHRKEETGIIMLLIGRVIHRLLFSIWTHLHHFLLNDCLDVGSLLCLLATRVYQRDRNEWQRLDLRKFELLLLAGRISLSTIYTSWLEEGTNTFCIILYLALLSAMVLGIKCRMASYTTVLIIIYHDVLSVNFWFLWGWNDAILSLQYSSLLLSKIGGFLLLSQLGAGKWSLDKFQSRTAERKEQMGNYRHI
;
A
#
# COMPACT_ATOMS: atom_id res chain seq x y z
N MET A 1 13.34 -23.18 -28.09
CA MET A 1 12.65 -21.90 -27.80
C MET A 1 11.35 -22.08 -26.99
N MET A 2 10.42 -22.95 -27.39
CA MET A 2 9.12 -23.15 -26.69
C MET A 2 9.24 -23.64 -25.22
N LYS A 3 10.19 -24.52 -24.91
CA LYS A 3 10.45 -24.99 -23.53
C LYS A 3 10.93 -23.87 -22.59
N VAL A 4 11.71 -22.92 -23.12
CA VAL A 4 12.20 -21.76 -22.35
C VAL A 4 11.06 -20.80 -22.01
N ILE A 5 10.17 -20.55 -22.98
CA ILE A 5 8.98 -19.69 -22.78
C ILE A 5 8.04 -20.30 -21.73
N LEU A 6 7.83 -21.63 -21.76
CA LEU A 6 7.05 -22.34 -20.76
C LEU A 6 7.68 -22.29 -19.36
N ALA A 7 9.00 -22.45 -19.26
CA ALA A 7 9.72 -22.35 -17.99
C ALA A 7 9.61 -20.95 -17.38
N ILE A 8 9.78 -19.89 -18.18
CA ILE A 8 9.61 -18.50 -17.75
C ILE A 8 8.18 -18.24 -17.27
N LYS A 9 7.17 -18.74 -18.00
CA LYS A 9 5.76 -18.57 -17.63
C LYS A 9 5.40 -19.31 -16.33
N SER A 10 5.95 -20.50 -16.14
CA SER A 10 5.80 -21.27 -14.89
C SER A 10 6.44 -20.55 -13.70
N LEU A 11 7.67 -20.05 -13.88
CA LEU A 11 8.37 -19.28 -12.86
C LEU A 11 7.61 -18.01 -12.49
N HIS A 12 7.11 -17.26 -13.47
CA HIS A 12 6.32 -16.06 -13.26
C HIS A 12 5.05 -16.33 -12.46
N ASN A 13 4.32 -17.41 -12.76
CA ASN A 13 3.14 -17.81 -12.02
C ASN A 13 3.47 -18.20 -10.57
N LYS A 14 4.60 -18.88 -10.36
CA LYS A 14 5.06 -19.25 -9.01
C LYS A 14 5.41 -18.02 -8.18
N ILE A 15 6.18 -17.08 -8.75
CA ILE A 15 6.52 -15.80 -8.11
C ILE A 15 5.25 -15.01 -7.77
N ARG A 16 4.29 -14.92 -8.70
CA ARG A 16 3.01 -14.26 -8.46
C ARG A 16 2.24 -14.88 -7.29
N SER A 17 2.20 -16.20 -7.20
CA SER A 17 1.54 -16.90 -6.09
C SER A 17 2.21 -16.55 -4.75
N TRP A 18 3.54 -16.60 -4.72
CA TRP A 18 4.33 -16.28 -3.51
C TRP A 18 4.12 -14.84 -3.06
N ILE A 19 4.11 -13.88 -4.00
CA ILE A 19 3.85 -12.47 -3.67
C ILE A 19 2.46 -12.32 -3.06
N LEU A 20 1.42 -12.90 -3.66
CA LEU A 20 0.05 -12.78 -3.15
C LEU A 20 -0.14 -13.42 -1.76
N GLU A 21 0.71 -14.37 -1.38
CA GLU A 21 0.66 -15.04 -0.08
C GLU A 21 1.51 -14.33 0.98
N LEU A 22 2.68 -13.79 0.62
CA LEU A 22 3.63 -13.15 1.55
C LEU A 22 3.32 -11.68 1.83
N MET A 23 2.87 -10.91 0.84
CA MET A 23 2.67 -9.46 1.02
C MET A 23 1.64 -9.09 2.12
N PRO A 24 0.55 -9.85 2.36
CA PRO A 24 -0.32 -9.62 3.51
C PRO A 24 0.45 -9.58 4.84
N TYR A 25 1.41 -10.48 5.06
CA TYR A 25 2.20 -10.52 6.29
C TYR A 25 3.15 -9.32 6.40
N PHE A 26 3.69 -8.83 5.29
CA PHE A 26 4.55 -7.64 5.29
C PHE A 26 3.77 -6.36 5.62
N ILE A 27 2.51 -6.26 5.18
CA ILE A 27 1.64 -5.15 5.55
C ILE A 27 1.23 -5.29 7.02
N MET A 28 0.87 -6.50 7.47
CA MET A 28 0.43 -6.73 8.85
C MET A 28 1.56 -6.61 9.89
N SER A 29 2.81 -6.87 9.52
CA SER A 29 3.95 -6.72 10.45
C SER A 29 4.09 -5.28 10.92
N TYR A 30 3.81 -4.30 10.07
CA TYR A 30 3.79 -2.89 10.46
C TYR A 30 2.76 -2.61 11.56
N TYR A 31 1.51 -3.05 11.38
CA TYR A 31 0.45 -2.89 12.39
C TYR A 31 0.75 -3.66 13.69
N GLY A 32 1.33 -4.86 13.59
CA GLY A 32 1.76 -5.63 14.76
C GLY A 32 2.84 -4.90 15.54
N MET A 33 3.80 -4.29 14.84
CA MET A 33 4.85 -3.50 15.46
C MET A 33 4.35 -2.19 16.05
N ASP A 34 3.36 -1.55 15.44
CA ASP A 34 2.72 -0.35 15.96
C ASP A 34 2.02 -0.62 17.30
N VAL A 35 1.29 -1.74 17.40
CA VAL A 35 0.70 -2.20 18.66
C VAL A 35 1.78 -2.51 19.69
N LEU A 36 2.82 -3.25 19.32
CA LEU A 36 3.90 -3.60 20.24
C LEU A 36 4.63 -2.35 20.77
N ALA A 37 4.95 -1.40 19.88
CA ALA A 37 5.58 -0.13 20.25
C ALA A 37 4.67 0.68 21.18
N THR A 38 3.36 0.70 20.90
CA THR A 38 2.37 1.38 21.76
C THR A 38 2.27 0.73 23.13
N LEU A 39 2.37 -0.60 23.24
CA LEU A 39 2.36 -1.29 24.54
C LEU A 39 3.64 -1.02 25.34
N LEU A 40 4.80 -1.06 24.70
CA LEU A 40 6.09 -0.88 25.37
C LEU A 40 6.36 0.57 25.76
N LYS A 41 5.92 1.53 24.94
CA LYS A 41 6.10 2.99 25.16
C LYS A 41 4.78 3.69 25.45
N TYR A 42 3.84 3.01 26.11
CA TYR A 42 2.45 3.46 26.31
C TYR A 42 2.33 4.89 26.84
N ARG A 43 3.03 5.19 27.94
CA ARG A 43 3.02 6.54 28.54
C ARG A 43 3.49 7.62 27.57
N LEU A 44 4.57 7.37 26.84
CA LEU A 44 5.15 8.32 25.89
C LEU A 44 4.19 8.59 24.73
N VAL A 45 3.63 7.54 24.13
CA VAL A 45 2.69 7.65 23.00
C VAL A 45 1.42 8.39 23.42
N CYS A 46 0.89 8.12 24.62
CA CYS A 46 -0.30 8.82 25.13
C CYS A 46 -0.05 10.32 25.29
N THR A 47 1.08 10.69 25.91
CA THR A 47 1.45 12.11 26.09
C THR A 47 1.70 12.80 24.75
N GLN A 48 2.36 12.13 23.80
CA GLN A 48 2.58 12.69 22.46
C GLN A 48 1.25 12.93 21.74
N LYS A 49 0.32 11.96 21.77
CA LYS A 49 -1.00 12.11 21.15
C LYS A 49 -1.83 13.20 21.82
N ALA A 50 -1.77 13.34 23.15
CA ALA A 50 -2.45 14.41 23.88
C ALA A 50 -1.93 15.80 23.51
N VAL A 51 -0.60 15.97 23.45
CA VAL A 51 0.05 17.22 23.03
C VAL A 51 -0.29 17.56 21.58
N VAL A 52 -0.26 16.58 20.68
CA VAL A 52 -0.58 16.80 19.27
C VAL A 52 -2.04 17.17 19.06
N LEU A 53 -2.95 16.69 19.89
CA LEU A 53 -4.38 17.06 19.82
C LEU A 53 -4.72 18.32 20.62
N ASP A 54 -3.76 18.86 21.40
CA ASP A 54 -3.95 19.96 22.36
C ASP A 54 -5.14 19.70 23.31
N VAL A 55 -5.25 18.46 23.79
CA VAL A 55 -6.29 18.03 24.74
C VAL A 55 -5.63 17.54 26.02
N HIS A 56 -6.39 17.55 27.12
CA HIS A 56 -5.97 16.97 28.39
C HIS A 56 -5.46 15.52 28.23
N ASP A 57 -4.38 15.19 28.93
CA ASP A 57 -3.70 13.88 28.90
C ASP A 57 -4.64 12.67 28.97
N VAL A 58 -5.72 12.74 29.76
CA VAL A 58 -6.72 11.67 29.91
C VAL A 58 -7.31 11.26 28.57
N PHE A 59 -7.60 12.22 27.69
CA PHE A 59 -8.10 11.93 26.35
C PHE A 59 -7.07 11.17 25.52
N GLY A 60 -5.79 11.54 25.61
CA GLY A 60 -4.69 10.82 24.97
C GLY A 60 -4.60 9.35 25.40
N TYR A 61 -4.78 9.06 26.70
CA TYR A 61 -4.79 7.68 27.22
C TYR A 61 -5.98 6.86 26.71
N VAL A 62 -7.18 7.44 26.76
CA VAL A 62 -8.42 6.80 26.29
C VAL A 62 -8.35 6.53 24.78
N TYR A 63 -7.89 7.50 24.01
CA TYR A 63 -7.76 7.36 22.58
C TYR A 63 -6.69 6.31 22.21
N THR A 64 -5.53 6.34 22.86
CA THR A 64 -4.45 5.39 22.57
C THR A 64 -4.83 3.96 22.92
N THR A 65 -5.58 3.74 24.00
CA THR A 65 -6.11 2.41 24.34
C THR A 65 -7.13 1.95 23.33
N PHE A 66 -8.07 2.81 22.94
CA PHE A 66 -9.05 2.48 21.90
C PHE A 66 -8.38 2.10 20.57
N ASP A 67 -7.42 2.90 20.12
CA ASP A 67 -6.66 2.69 18.88
C ASP A 67 -5.84 1.39 18.92
N ALA A 68 -5.12 1.13 20.03
CA ALA A 68 -4.36 -0.10 20.23
C ALA A 68 -5.26 -1.35 20.29
N LEU A 69 -6.42 -1.27 20.94
CA LEU A 69 -7.38 -2.37 21.00
C LEU A 69 -8.01 -2.66 19.64
N LEU A 70 -8.37 -1.61 18.90
CA LEU A 70 -8.98 -1.73 17.57
C LEU A 70 -8.00 -2.37 16.58
N THR A 71 -6.75 -1.91 16.58
CA THR A 71 -5.67 -2.48 15.74
C THR A 71 -5.33 -3.92 16.15
N ALA A 72 -5.20 -4.21 17.44
CA ALA A 72 -4.96 -5.58 17.93
C ALA A 72 -6.11 -6.53 17.57
N ALA A 73 -7.36 -6.10 17.73
CA ALA A 73 -8.54 -6.88 17.36
C ALA A 73 -8.55 -7.18 15.86
N ALA A 74 -8.26 -6.18 15.03
CA ALA A 74 -8.21 -6.35 13.59
C ALA A 74 -7.10 -7.30 13.13
N ILE A 75 -5.89 -7.20 13.70
CA ILE A 75 -4.79 -8.13 13.43
C ILE A 75 -5.19 -9.56 13.84
N SER A 76 -5.84 -9.73 14.99
CA SER A 76 -6.32 -11.04 15.44
C SER A 76 -7.37 -11.63 14.50
N LEU A 77 -8.25 -10.80 13.93
CA LEU A 77 -9.27 -11.25 12.97
C LEU A 77 -8.62 -11.73 11.67
N ILE A 78 -7.56 -11.06 11.23
CA ILE A 78 -6.83 -11.37 10.00
C ILE A 78 -6.00 -12.65 10.19
N LEU A 79 -5.15 -12.70 11.23
CA LEU A 79 -4.19 -13.79 11.42
C LEU A 79 -4.80 -15.04 12.07
N VAL A 80 -5.65 -14.87 13.08
CA VAL A 80 -6.18 -15.99 13.90
C VAL A 80 -7.50 -16.51 13.31
N HIS A 81 -8.46 -15.61 13.09
CA HIS A 81 -9.80 -16.01 12.67
C HIS A 81 -9.95 -16.15 11.15
N ARG A 82 -8.91 -15.80 10.37
CA ARG A 82 -8.91 -15.80 8.90
C ARG A 82 -10.07 -15.01 8.29
N LYS A 83 -10.65 -14.06 9.05
CA LYS A 83 -11.70 -13.14 8.59
C LYS A 83 -11.05 -11.84 8.11
N GLU A 84 -10.29 -11.98 7.04
CA GLU A 84 -9.37 -10.93 6.58
C GLU A 84 -10.10 -9.69 6.08
N GLU A 85 -11.19 -9.84 5.32
CA GLU A 85 -11.98 -8.71 4.81
C GLU A 85 -12.47 -7.81 5.96
N THR A 86 -13.05 -8.40 7.01
CA THR A 86 -13.56 -7.65 8.15
C THR A 86 -12.46 -6.98 8.95
N GLY A 87 -11.31 -7.65 9.12
CA GLY A 87 -10.18 -7.06 9.83
C GLY A 87 -9.56 -5.90 9.05
N ILE A 88 -9.42 -6.02 7.73
CA ILE A 88 -8.90 -4.92 6.89
C ILE A 88 -9.84 -3.71 6.91
N ILE A 89 -11.16 -3.93 6.84
CA ILE A 89 -12.15 -2.86 6.96
C ILE A 89 -12.07 -2.19 8.34
N MET A 90 -11.89 -2.97 9.41
CA MET A 90 -11.72 -2.43 10.76
C MET A 90 -10.47 -1.55 10.86
N LEU A 91 -9.33 -1.97 10.29
CA LEU A 91 -8.11 -1.14 10.21
C LEU A 91 -8.34 0.14 9.41
N LEU A 92 -9.04 0.06 8.28
CA LEU A 92 -9.40 1.23 7.46
C LEU A 92 -10.25 2.22 8.26
N ILE A 93 -11.27 1.75 8.97
CA ILE A 93 -12.11 2.60 9.83
C ILE A 93 -11.27 3.24 10.94
N GLY A 94 -10.41 2.45 11.60
CA GLY A 94 -9.47 2.96 12.60
C GLY A 94 -8.61 4.10 12.07
N ARG A 95 -8.04 3.93 10.87
CA ARG A 95 -7.22 4.96 10.20
C ARG A 95 -8.03 6.18 9.76
N VAL A 96 -9.29 6.00 9.33
CA VAL A 96 -10.18 7.13 9.02
C VAL A 96 -10.52 7.92 10.29
N ILE A 97 -10.81 7.26 11.40
CA ILE A 97 -11.06 7.92 12.69
C ILE A 97 -9.80 8.66 13.15
N HIS A 98 -8.64 8.00 13.09
CA HIS A 98 -7.35 8.61 13.39
C HIS A 98 -7.15 9.87 12.53
N ARG A 99 -7.37 9.77 11.22
CA ARG A 99 -7.28 10.92 10.33
C ARG A 99 -8.26 12.03 10.70
N LEU A 100 -9.53 11.74 11.00
CA LEU A 100 -10.50 12.78 11.35
C LEU A 100 -10.09 13.54 12.61
N LEU A 101 -9.51 12.84 13.60
CA LEU A 101 -9.08 13.46 14.84
C LEU A 101 -7.79 14.28 14.66
N PHE A 102 -6.80 13.76 13.94
CA PHE A 102 -5.51 14.43 13.77
C PHE A 102 -5.50 15.47 12.63
N SER A 103 -6.23 15.25 11.54
CA SER A 103 -6.27 16.15 10.38
C SER A 103 -6.90 17.51 10.67
N ILE A 104 -7.74 17.63 11.71
CA ILE A 104 -8.29 18.92 12.13
C ILE A 104 -7.23 19.77 12.83
N TRP A 105 -6.21 19.14 13.42
CA TRP A 105 -5.26 19.80 14.30
C TRP A 105 -3.86 19.97 13.70
N THR A 106 -3.43 19.06 12.82
CA THR A 106 -2.07 19.08 12.27
C THR A 106 -2.03 19.57 10.83
N HIS A 107 -1.33 20.69 10.59
CA HIS A 107 -0.93 21.18 9.25
C HIS A 107 0.15 20.30 8.57
N LEU A 108 0.39 19.08 9.05
CA LEU A 108 1.51 18.23 8.64
C LEU A 108 1.19 17.49 7.33
N HIS A 109 1.53 18.13 6.20
CA HIS A 109 1.45 17.54 4.87
C HIS A 109 2.15 16.16 4.82
N HIS A 110 3.35 16.03 5.42
CA HIS A 110 4.09 14.76 5.48
C HIS A 110 3.39 13.65 6.26
N PHE A 111 2.62 13.97 7.30
CA PHE A 111 1.86 12.97 8.04
C PHE A 111 0.72 12.42 7.17
N LEU A 112 0.00 13.32 6.49
CA LEU A 112 -1.08 12.96 5.57
C LEU A 112 -0.60 12.08 4.40
N LEU A 113 0.59 12.35 3.86
CA LEU A 113 1.14 11.58 2.74
C LEU A 113 1.52 10.14 3.15
N ASN A 114 2.09 9.95 4.34
CA ASN A 114 2.41 8.62 4.87
C ASN A 114 1.15 7.82 5.21
N ASP A 115 0.15 8.44 5.86
CA ASP A 115 -1.13 7.78 6.15
C ASP A 115 -1.89 7.39 4.88
N CYS A 116 -1.86 8.23 3.84
CA CYS A 116 -2.46 7.89 2.55
C CYS A 116 -1.80 6.66 1.91
N LEU A 117 -0.47 6.55 2.04
CA LEU A 117 0.25 5.38 1.56
C LEU A 117 -0.18 4.12 2.32
N ASP A 118 -0.34 4.20 3.63
CA ASP A 118 -0.77 3.06 4.46
C ASP A 118 -2.21 2.65 4.17
N VAL A 119 -3.12 3.61 3.99
CA VAL A 119 -4.48 3.35 3.52
C VAL A 119 -4.45 2.69 2.13
N GLY A 120 -3.51 3.11 1.27
CA GLY A 120 -3.32 2.52 -0.05
C GLY A 120 -2.86 1.07 -0.04
N SER A 121 -1.95 0.72 0.86
CA SER A 121 -1.51 -0.67 1.02
C SER A 121 -2.65 -1.56 1.53
N LEU A 122 -3.45 -1.07 2.48
CA LEU A 122 -4.67 -1.76 2.97
C LEU A 122 -5.74 -1.92 1.88
N LEU A 123 -5.99 -0.90 1.06
CA LEU A 123 -6.93 -0.97 -0.06
C LEU A 123 -6.48 -2.00 -1.11
N CYS A 124 -5.17 -2.05 -1.42
CA CYS A 124 -4.61 -3.08 -2.32
C CYS A 124 -4.71 -4.48 -1.71
N LEU A 125 -4.54 -4.61 -0.39
CA LEU A 125 -4.71 -5.86 0.31
C LEU A 125 -6.17 -6.34 0.26
N LEU A 126 -7.13 -5.45 0.52
CA LEU A 126 -8.56 -5.74 0.41
C LEU A 126 -8.92 -6.14 -1.04
N ALA A 127 -8.44 -5.40 -2.03
CA ALA A 127 -8.64 -5.72 -3.44
C ALA A 127 -8.07 -7.10 -3.80
N THR A 128 -6.92 -7.47 -3.23
CA THR A 128 -6.33 -8.80 -3.42
C THR A 128 -7.23 -9.91 -2.88
N ARG A 129 -7.82 -9.73 -1.70
CA ARG A 129 -8.70 -10.73 -1.10
C ARG A 129 -10.01 -10.88 -1.86
N VAL A 130 -10.62 -9.76 -2.28
CA VAL A 130 -11.79 -9.78 -3.17
C VAL A 130 -11.47 -10.53 -4.47
N TYR A 131 -10.31 -10.26 -5.08
CA TYR A 131 -9.87 -10.95 -6.30
C TYR A 131 -9.65 -12.47 -6.11
N GLN A 132 -9.05 -12.88 -4.99
CA GLN A 132 -8.82 -14.30 -4.69
C GLN A 132 -10.11 -15.05 -4.40
N ARG A 133 -11.04 -14.44 -3.66
CA ARG A 133 -12.36 -15.00 -3.37
C ARG A 133 -13.15 -15.24 -4.65
N ASP A 134 -13.28 -14.21 -5.49
CA ASP A 134 -14.06 -14.29 -6.72
C ASP A 134 -13.42 -15.20 -7.79
N ARG A 135 -12.10 -15.47 -7.69
CA ARG A 135 -11.44 -16.46 -8.55
C ARG A 135 -11.84 -17.89 -8.19
N ASN A 136 -12.11 -18.15 -6.91
CA ASN A 136 -12.52 -19.46 -6.41
C ASN A 136 -14.04 -19.65 -6.55
N GLU A 137 -14.82 -18.58 -6.40
CA GLU A 137 -16.28 -18.55 -6.57
C GLU A 137 -16.62 -18.04 -7.97
N TRP A 138 -16.71 -18.94 -8.96
CA TRP A 138 -16.83 -18.68 -10.41
C TRP A 138 -17.99 -17.79 -10.91
N GLN A 139 -18.76 -17.12 -10.05
CA GLN A 139 -19.90 -16.32 -10.46
C GLN A 139 -19.98 -14.99 -9.71
N ARG A 140 -19.74 -13.91 -10.48
CA ARG A 140 -19.94 -12.50 -10.16
C ARG A 140 -18.84 -11.89 -9.30
N LEU A 141 -17.71 -11.58 -9.93
CA LEU A 141 -16.93 -10.44 -9.47
C LEU A 141 -17.88 -9.24 -9.34
N ASP A 142 -17.90 -8.61 -8.18
CA ASP A 142 -18.42 -7.26 -8.05
C ASP A 142 -17.38 -6.31 -8.67
N LEU A 143 -17.20 -6.43 -10.00
CA LEU A 143 -16.11 -5.84 -10.77
C LEU A 143 -16.02 -4.33 -10.53
N ARG A 144 -17.14 -3.67 -10.20
CA ARG A 144 -17.13 -2.24 -9.90
C ARG A 144 -16.40 -1.94 -8.59
N LYS A 145 -16.66 -2.71 -7.52
CA LYS A 145 -16.03 -2.50 -6.21
C LYS A 145 -14.53 -2.78 -6.27
N PHE A 146 -14.14 -3.90 -6.86
CA PHE A 146 -12.73 -4.25 -7.05
C PHE A 146 -11.97 -3.16 -7.82
N GLU A 147 -12.57 -2.65 -8.91
CA GLU A 147 -11.96 -1.61 -9.75
C GLU A 147 -11.85 -0.26 -9.03
N LEU A 148 -12.86 0.11 -8.22
CA LEU A 148 -12.82 1.32 -7.40
C LEU A 148 -11.75 1.21 -6.29
N LEU A 149 -11.66 0.07 -5.62
CA LEU A 149 -10.63 -0.19 -4.60
C LEU A 149 -9.23 -0.06 -5.19
N LEU A 150 -9.01 -0.60 -6.39
CA LEU A 150 -7.74 -0.54 -7.09
C LEU A 150 -7.41 0.89 -7.58
N LEU A 151 -8.41 1.65 -8.01
CA LEU A 151 -8.22 3.07 -8.35
C LEU A 151 -7.85 3.89 -7.12
N ALA A 152 -8.62 3.75 -6.04
CA ALA A 152 -8.36 4.44 -4.77
C ALA A 152 -6.97 4.08 -4.24
N GLY A 153 -6.62 2.78 -4.22
CA GLY A 153 -5.31 2.29 -3.80
C GLY A 153 -4.15 2.86 -4.62
N ARG A 154 -4.32 3.04 -5.94
CA ARG A 154 -3.30 3.68 -6.80
C ARG A 154 -3.09 5.15 -6.46
N ILE A 155 -4.18 5.90 -6.33
CA ILE A 155 -4.12 7.33 -6.01
C ILE A 155 -3.48 7.51 -4.64
N SER A 156 -3.87 6.70 -3.66
CA SER A 156 -3.33 6.79 -2.31
C SER A 156 -1.88 6.31 -2.21
N LEU A 157 -1.45 5.30 -2.97
CA LEU A 157 -0.03 4.91 -3.04
C LEU A 157 0.83 5.97 -3.76
N SER A 158 0.25 6.75 -4.65
CA SER A 158 0.96 7.78 -5.42
C SER A 158 1.41 8.99 -4.56
N THR A 159 0.95 9.11 -3.31
CA THR A 159 1.41 10.12 -2.35
C THR A 159 2.89 9.96 -1.95
N ILE A 160 3.50 8.79 -2.22
CA ILE A 160 4.94 8.63 -2.02
C ILE A 160 5.75 9.55 -2.93
N TYR A 161 5.29 9.75 -4.18
CA TYR A 161 6.02 10.57 -5.14
C TYR A 161 5.95 12.05 -4.80
N THR A 162 4.84 12.51 -4.20
CA THR A 162 4.75 13.89 -3.72
C THR A 162 5.71 14.12 -2.56
N SER A 163 5.85 13.15 -1.66
CA SER A 163 6.85 13.21 -0.58
C SER A 163 8.28 13.29 -1.14
N TRP A 164 8.61 12.48 -2.14
CA TRP A 164 9.92 12.51 -2.79
C TRP A 164 10.17 13.76 -3.64
N LEU A 165 9.12 14.38 -4.17
CA LEU A 165 9.24 15.65 -4.89
C LEU A 165 9.60 16.81 -3.95
N GLU A 166 9.15 16.78 -2.70
CA GLU A 166 9.52 17.77 -1.69
C GLU A 166 10.98 17.60 -1.23
N GLU A 167 11.48 16.36 -1.14
CA GLU A 167 12.84 16.06 -0.67
C GLU A 167 13.89 16.13 -1.80
N GLY A 168 13.48 15.91 -3.05
CA GLY A 168 14.37 15.86 -4.20
C GLY A 168 14.91 17.22 -4.62
N THR A 169 16.22 17.44 -4.47
CA THR A 169 16.91 18.65 -4.96
C THR A 169 17.39 18.52 -6.41
N ASN A 170 17.56 17.29 -6.90
CA ASN A 170 18.06 17.00 -8.24
C ASN A 170 16.95 17.04 -9.30
N THR A 171 17.11 17.89 -10.32
CA THR A 171 16.14 18.05 -11.42
C THR A 171 15.82 16.74 -12.15
N PHE A 172 16.81 15.86 -12.32
CA PHE A 172 16.60 14.54 -12.95
C PHE A 172 15.67 13.64 -12.12
N CYS A 173 15.85 13.61 -10.79
CA CYS A 173 15.01 12.85 -9.87
C CYS A 173 13.58 13.39 -9.86
N ILE A 174 13.40 14.72 -9.88
CA ILE A 174 12.09 15.37 -9.95
C ILE A 174 11.34 14.94 -11.22
N ILE A 175 12.00 14.97 -12.39
CA ILE A 175 11.38 14.54 -13.66
C ILE A 175 10.98 13.06 -13.58
N LEU A 176 11.86 12.21 -13.03
CA LEU A 176 11.57 10.79 -12.85
C LEU A 176 10.36 10.55 -11.93
N TYR A 177 10.26 11.26 -10.80
CA TYR A 177 9.14 11.14 -9.86
C TYR A 177 7.83 11.64 -10.47
N LEU A 178 7.85 12.75 -11.22
CA LEU A 178 6.68 13.22 -11.98
C LEU A 178 6.24 12.23 -13.06
N ALA A 179 7.19 11.62 -13.75
CA ALA A 179 6.90 10.58 -14.75
C ALA A 179 6.27 9.34 -14.10
N LEU A 180 6.76 8.90 -12.94
CA LEU A 180 6.19 7.77 -12.20
C LEU A 180 4.82 8.09 -11.59
N LEU A 181 4.66 9.29 -11.03
CA LEU A 181 3.38 9.80 -10.51
C LEU A 181 2.32 9.78 -11.60
N SER A 182 2.59 10.42 -12.74
CA SER A 182 1.66 10.46 -13.87
C SER A 182 1.37 9.05 -14.41
N ALA A 183 2.39 8.20 -14.54
CA ALA A 183 2.20 6.80 -14.96
C ALA A 183 1.30 6.00 -14.01
N MET A 184 1.45 6.15 -12.69
CA MET A 184 0.63 5.43 -11.71
C MET A 184 -0.81 5.94 -11.64
N VAL A 185 -1.01 7.26 -11.63
CA VAL A 185 -2.34 7.89 -11.58
C VAL A 185 -3.12 7.58 -12.86
N LEU A 186 -2.50 7.77 -14.02
CA LEU A 186 -3.09 7.46 -15.33
C LEU A 186 -3.19 5.94 -15.59
N GLY A 187 -2.42 5.15 -14.84
CA GLY A 187 -2.34 3.71 -14.96
C GLY A 187 -1.60 3.23 -16.21
N ILE A 188 -0.70 4.04 -16.77
CA ILE A 188 0.13 3.69 -17.93
C ILE A 188 1.26 2.77 -17.47
N LYS A 189 1.36 1.57 -18.05
CA LYS A 189 2.35 0.54 -17.70
C LYS A 189 2.49 0.34 -16.19
N CYS A 190 1.37 0.36 -15.46
CA CYS A 190 1.32 0.37 -13.99
C CYS A 190 2.16 -0.75 -13.33
N ARG A 191 2.24 -1.93 -13.96
CA ARG A 191 3.11 -3.02 -13.47
C ARG A 191 4.58 -2.62 -13.43
N MET A 192 5.08 -2.03 -14.51
CA MET A 192 6.47 -1.59 -14.61
C MET A 192 6.72 -0.44 -13.66
N ALA A 193 5.82 0.54 -13.61
CA ALA A 193 5.92 1.66 -12.67
C ALA A 193 6.00 1.18 -11.21
N SER A 194 5.19 0.19 -10.82
CA SER A 194 5.22 -0.36 -9.48
C SER A 194 6.55 -1.07 -9.16
N TYR A 195 7.07 -1.90 -10.08
CA TYR A 195 8.37 -2.54 -9.87
C TYR A 195 9.52 -1.53 -9.78
N THR A 196 9.52 -0.52 -10.66
CA THR A 196 10.51 0.56 -10.61
C THR A 196 10.42 1.31 -9.28
N THR A 197 9.22 1.52 -8.76
CA THR A 197 9.01 2.19 -7.47
C THR A 197 9.54 1.37 -6.32
N VAL A 198 9.32 0.05 -6.32
CA VAL A 198 9.93 -0.85 -5.32
C VAL A 198 11.46 -0.76 -5.36
N LEU A 199 12.06 -0.74 -6.56
CA LEU A 199 13.51 -0.58 -6.69
C LEU A 199 14.00 0.77 -6.17
N ILE A 200 13.25 1.85 -6.42
CA ILE A 200 13.58 3.18 -5.90
C ILE A 200 13.43 3.22 -4.38
N ILE A 201 12.39 2.61 -3.80
CA ILE A 201 12.24 2.52 -2.33
C ILE A 201 13.44 1.77 -1.74
N ILE A 202 13.82 0.63 -2.30
CA ILE A 202 14.98 -0.13 -1.83
C ILE A 202 16.25 0.69 -1.97
N TYR A 203 16.45 1.37 -3.10
CA TYR A 203 17.62 2.21 -3.32
C TYR A 203 17.66 3.38 -2.32
N HIS A 204 16.57 4.12 -2.18
CA HIS A 204 16.52 5.31 -1.35
C HIS A 204 16.60 4.94 0.13
N ASP A 205 15.78 4.00 0.59
CA ASP A 205 15.66 3.72 2.02
C ASP A 205 16.77 2.79 2.51
N VAL A 206 17.17 1.74 1.79
CA VAL A 206 18.21 0.79 2.27
C VAL A 206 19.64 1.33 2.09
N LEU A 207 19.90 2.12 1.04
CA LEU A 207 21.22 2.76 0.86
C LEU A 207 21.32 4.11 1.57
N SER A 208 20.24 4.61 2.17
CA SER A 208 20.33 5.81 3.01
C SER A 208 21.22 5.55 4.22
N VAL A 209 22.08 6.52 4.54
CA VAL A 209 22.89 6.51 5.77
C VAL A 209 22.01 6.38 7.01
N ASN A 210 20.78 6.91 6.95
CA ASN A 210 19.80 6.85 8.02
C ASN A 210 19.39 5.41 8.38
N PHE A 211 19.24 4.52 7.39
CA PHE A 211 18.88 3.13 7.65
C PHE A 211 19.99 2.37 8.38
N TRP A 212 21.24 2.55 7.94
CA TRP A 212 22.40 1.96 8.61
C TRP A 212 22.63 2.53 10.00
N PHE A 213 22.35 3.82 10.18
CA PHE A 213 22.41 4.47 11.49
C PHE A 213 21.33 3.95 12.46
N LEU A 214 20.09 3.76 11.99
CA LEU A 214 19.01 3.18 12.79
C LEU A 214 19.27 1.72 13.19
N TRP A 215 19.94 0.93 12.34
CA TRP A 215 20.31 -0.45 12.68
C TRP A 215 21.38 -0.52 13.79
N GLY A 216 22.24 0.49 13.89
CA GLY A 216 23.26 0.62 14.93
C GLY A 216 22.80 1.32 16.22
N TRP A 217 21.58 1.88 16.25
CA TRP A 217 21.07 2.60 17.42
C TRP A 217 20.55 1.63 18.49
N ASN A 218 20.83 1.92 19.76
CA ASN A 218 20.34 1.23 20.96
C ASN A 218 18.80 1.02 21.05
N ASP A 219 17.98 1.71 20.24
CA ASP A 219 16.52 1.65 20.33
C ASP A 219 15.94 0.64 19.30
N ALA A 220 16.13 -0.65 19.59
CA ALA A 220 15.79 -1.76 18.68
C ALA A 220 14.30 -1.79 18.25
N ILE A 221 13.40 -1.23 19.05
CA ILE A 221 11.97 -1.16 18.72
C ILE A 221 11.73 -0.19 17.56
N LEU A 222 12.44 0.94 17.55
CA LEU A 222 12.29 1.96 16.52
C LEU A 222 12.83 1.47 15.18
N SER A 223 13.98 0.79 15.18
CA SER A 223 14.55 0.19 13.96
C SER A 223 13.66 -0.91 13.40
N LEU A 224 13.04 -1.72 14.25
CA LEU A 224 12.12 -2.77 13.83
C LEU A 224 10.77 -2.22 13.33
N GLN A 225 10.30 -1.10 13.88
CA GLN A 225 9.13 -0.38 13.37
C GLN A 225 9.40 0.23 11.99
N TYR A 226 10.57 0.85 11.79
CA TYR A 226 10.96 1.44 10.50
C TYR A 226 11.12 0.37 9.41
N SER A 227 11.77 -0.75 9.72
CA SER A 227 11.90 -1.87 8.77
C SER A 227 10.53 -2.49 8.43
N SER A 228 9.62 -2.58 9.40
CA SER A 228 8.25 -3.06 9.17
C SER A 228 7.44 -2.09 8.29
N LEU A 229 7.60 -0.78 8.46
CA LEU A 229 6.99 0.23 7.59
C LEU A 229 7.51 0.12 6.15
N LEU A 230 8.81 -0.10 5.96
CA LEU A 230 9.42 -0.31 4.65
C LEU A 230 8.88 -1.58 3.97
N LEU A 231 8.74 -2.67 4.72
CA LEU A 231 8.13 -3.91 4.23
C LEU A 231 6.67 -3.70 3.83
N SER A 232 5.90 -2.93 4.60
CA SER A 232 4.51 -2.56 4.27
C SER A 232 4.42 -1.76 2.96
N LYS A 233 5.29 -0.77 2.77
CA LYS A 233 5.43 0.01 1.52
C LYS A 233 5.70 -0.88 0.32
N ILE A 234 6.73 -1.72 0.42
CA ILE A 234 7.08 -2.69 -0.63
C ILE A 234 5.92 -3.64 -0.90
N GLY A 235 5.25 -4.10 0.16
CA GLY A 235 4.06 -4.96 0.10
C GLY A 235 2.92 -4.37 -0.71
N GLY A 236 2.58 -3.11 -0.46
CA GLY A 236 1.53 -2.38 -1.19
C GLY A 236 1.81 -2.29 -2.69
N PHE A 237 3.03 -1.87 -3.07
CA PHE A 237 3.42 -1.76 -4.48
C PHE A 237 3.55 -3.12 -5.17
N LEU A 238 4.09 -4.14 -4.51
CA LEU A 238 4.16 -5.49 -5.07
C LEU A 238 2.76 -6.08 -5.30
N LEU A 239 1.82 -5.89 -4.37
CA LEU A 239 0.42 -6.29 -4.58
C LEU A 239 -0.19 -5.58 -5.78
N LEU A 240 0.00 -4.26 -5.88
CA LEU A 240 -0.48 -3.48 -7.01
C LEU A 240 0.10 -3.98 -8.34
N SER A 241 1.38 -4.39 -8.37
CA SER A 241 2.02 -4.96 -9.57
C SER A 241 1.34 -6.27 -10.01
N GLN A 242 0.86 -7.10 -9.08
CA GLN A 242 0.20 -8.36 -9.38
C GLN A 242 -1.27 -8.18 -9.80
N LEU A 243 -1.97 -7.22 -9.19
CA LEU A 243 -3.36 -6.89 -9.51
C LEU A 243 -3.47 -6.14 -10.85
N GLY A 244 -2.48 -5.31 -11.17
CA GLY A 244 -2.43 -4.49 -12.39
C GLY A 244 -3.20 -3.17 -12.24
N ALA A 245 -3.51 -2.54 -13.37
CA ALA A 245 -3.99 -1.15 -13.41
C ALA A 245 -5.53 -0.98 -13.34
N GLY A 246 -6.30 -2.07 -13.43
CA GLY A 246 -7.76 -2.00 -13.52
C GLY A 246 -8.30 -1.55 -14.90
N LYS A 247 -9.63 -1.57 -15.07
CA LYS A 247 -10.46 -1.03 -16.18
C LYS A 247 -10.35 0.48 -16.35
N TRP A 248 -10.07 1.21 -15.29
CA TRP A 248 -9.99 2.68 -15.29
C TRP A 248 -8.58 3.19 -15.66
N SER A 249 -7.73 2.34 -16.25
CA SER A 249 -6.40 2.69 -16.71
C SER A 249 -6.39 2.94 -18.22
N LEU A 250 -5.59 3.92 -18.65
CA LEU A 250 -5.39 4.26 -20.06
C LEU A 250 -4.90 3.08 -20.91
N ASP A 251 -4.11 2.15 -20.36
CA ASP A 251 -3.63 0.96 -21.07
C ASP A 251 -4.79 0.05 -21.52
N LYS A 252 -5.84 -0.09 -20.69
CA LYS A 252 -7.03 -0.87 -21.05
C LYS A 252 -7.94 -0.14 -22.03
N PHE A 253 -7.96 1.20 -22.01
CA PHE A 253 -8.67 1.97 -23.02
C PHE A 253 -8.00 1.87 -24.40
N GLN A 254 -6.66 1.93 -24.45
CA GLN A 254 -5.90 1.80 -25.69
C GLN A 254 -6.03 0.40 -26.30
N SER A 255 -5.91 -0.66 -25.49
CA SER A 255 -6.09 -2.04 -25.98
C SER A 255 -7.51 -2.33 -26.49
N ARG A 256 -8.56 -1.85 -25.81
CA ARG A 256 -9.94 -1.95 -26.32
C ARG A 256 -10.15 -1.20 -27.64
N THR A 257 -9.50 -0.06 -27.80
CA THR A 257 -9.57 0.72 -29.03
C THR A 257 -8.85 0.02 -30.19
N ALA A 258 -7.74 -0.67 -29.90
CA ALA A 258 -7.03 -1.51 -30.86
C ALA A 258 -7.86 -2.73 -31.28
N GLU A 259 -8.42 -3.49 -30.33
CA GLU A 259 -9.31 -4.63 -30.62
C GLU A 259 -10.53 -4.20 -31.44
N ARG A 260 -11.13 -3.04 -31.14
CA ARG A 260 -12.27 -2.52 -31.90
C ARG A 260 -11.87 -2.10 -33.32
N LYS A 261 -10.66 -1.56 -33.51
CA LYS A 261 -10.11 -1.24 -34.84
C LYS A 261 -9.80 -2.49 -35.65
N GLU A 262 -9.27 -3.55 -35.02
CA GLU A 262 -9.03 -4.84 -35.70
C GLU A 262 -10.35 -5.51 -36.11
N GLN A 263 -11.36 -5.49 -35.24
CA GLN A 263 -12.69 -5.99 -35.59
C GLN A 263 -13.29 -5.21 -36.77
N MET A 264 -13.22 -3.88 -36.76
CA MET A 264 -13.70 -3.05 -37.89
C MET A 264 -12.88 -3.21 -39.18
N GLY A 265 -11.58 -3.51 -39.07
CA GLY A 265 -10.72 -3.83 -40.21
C GLY A 265 -11.06 -5.17 -40.86
N ASN A 266 -11.46 -6.17 -40.07
CA ASN A 266 -11.82 -7.49 -40.56
C ASN A 266 -13.16 -7.51 -41.33
N TYR A 267 -14.06 -6.55 -41.10
CA TYR A 267 -15.29 -6.38 -41.87
C TYR A 267 -15.09 -5.70 -43.24
N ARG A 268 -13.89 -5.19 -43.55
CA ARG A 268 -13.58 -4.60 -44.87
C ARG A 268 -12.99 -5.60 -45.88
N HIS A 269 -12.79 -6.85 -45.48
CA HIS A 269 -12.20 -7.91 -46.32
C HIS A 269 -13.18 -9.03 -46.69
N ILE A 270 -14.48 -8.80 -46.58
CA ILE A 270 -15.56 -9.65 -47.10
C ILE A 270 -16.34 -8.83 -48.12
#